data_AF-A0A3L7SE87-F1
#
_entry.id   AF-A0A3L7SE87-F1
#
_cell.length_a   1.000
_cell.length_b   1.000
_cell.length_c   1.000
_cell.angle_alpha   90.00
_cell.angle_beta   90.00
_cell.angle_gamma   90.00
#
_symmetry.space_group_name_H-M   'P 1'
#
loop_
_entity.id
_entity.type
_entity.pdbx_description
1 polymer ?
#
loop_
_entity_poly.entity_id
_entity_poly.type
_entity_poly.pdbx_seq_one_letter_code
_entity_poly.pdbx_strand_id
1 'polypeptide(L)'
;MTRVHHWGVTGSSNEWAALDRPDDDYDDGLGGMGFKRVVEPGVVYVKPPEVEGLVPWGESPQSRGRQFQMAWDDDSVPEFRTLLDMQAELAPQRAALQKDDPRLQALDDAIVQMVRTADAVHRAGGTLGFVQPDSVLFCNQRDGTLRAVFPDIGFLWDDERGLREPKWIAEPQLDLLFEQGARRHNSARIKLAKAARQGQDATPKAEAQAEDVRLLARLVAVAIAGPDQVQEWCGDGRAFLSMPGRDRAPDTQAPIWDEVIAPALVGKVGSCADLAARLEAVRPSEHFLFKPPAPPPVWKKVVRKLRPALAIAAAIGCVLVGWWAWPKPQRHHLCPQVWSSSPLFARLDELNAARKTAMNEITIPAYRAYWTLLRGEGGLPEACGDKLTRECIDWIERASRGTIEGLRTRPVPRREELKQLEEALSLLQEAAALQPERCTRAVALLERQFRIRGEEPQAAPSRPLPTDQPAAAVTP
;
A
#
# COMPACT_ATOMS: atom_id res chain seq x y z
N MET A 1 -1.01 -0.15 -36.63
CA MET A 1 -1.75 0.10 -35.37
C MET A 1 -3.06 -0.67 -35.45
N THR A 2 -3.14 -1.79 -34.73
CA THR A 2 -4.28 -2.71 -34.72
C THR A 2 -5.43 -2.05 -33.95
N ARG A 3 -6.50 -1.66 -34.67
CA ARG A 3 -7.76 -1.21 -34.06
C ARG A 3 -8.46 -2.42 -33.46
N VAL A 4 -8.50 -2.51 -32.14
CA VAL A 4 -9.33 -3.49 -31.44
C VAL A 4 -10.72 -2.88 -31.26
N HIS A 5 -11.70 -3.56 -31.85
CA HIS A 5 -13.13 -3.37 -31.60
C HIS A 5 -13.52 -4.14 -30.33
N HIS A 6 -14.58 -3.68 -29.63
CA HIS A 6 -15.19 -4.16 -28.37
C HIS A 6 -14.73 -3.39 -27.12
N TRP A 7 -15.54 -2.45 -26.63
CA TRP A 7 -15.24 -1.73 -25.39
C TRP A 7 -16.49 -1.47 -24.52
N GLY A 8 -16.28 -1.60 -23.20
CA GLY A 8 -17.21 -1.48 -22.07
C GLY A 8 -16.69 -2.24 -20.83
N VAL A 9 -16.57 -1.58 -19.68
CA VAL A 9 -16.13 -2.22 -18.42
C VAL A 9 -17.27 -3.04 -17.81
N THR A 10 -17.35 -4.30 -18.22
CA THR A 10 -17.64 -5.38 -17.24
C THR A 10 -16.31 -5.65 -16.52
N GLY A 11 -16.32 -5.77 -15.20
CA GLY A 11 -15.11 -5.66 -14.36
C GLY A 11 -13.83 -6.30 -14.93
N SER A 12 -12.69 -5.64 -14.68
CA SER A 12 -11.31 -6.00 -15.05
C SER A 12 -10.74 -5.62 -16.42
N SER A 13 -11.07 -4.43 -16.95
CA SER A 13 -10.23 -3.73 -17.96
C SER A 13 -10.62 -2.25 -18.09
N ASN A 14 -9.72 -1.41 -18.60
CA ASN A 14 -9.83 0.05 -18.66
C ASN A 14 -10.36 0.53 -20.03
N GLU A 15 -11.59 0.21 -20.43
CA GLU A 15 -12.12 0.72 -21.71
C GLU A 15 -13.64 1.04 -21.80
N TRP A 16 -13.94 2.03 -22.66
CA TRP A 16 -15.18 2.84 -22.87
C TRP A 16 -16.36 2.15 -23.59
N ALA A 17 -17.63 2.40 -23.23
CA ALA A 17 -18.80 1.85 -23.97
C ALA A 17 -19.78 2.92 -24.47
N ALA A 18 -20.50 2.58 -25.55
CA ALA A 18 -21.82 3.15 -25.82
C ALA A 18 -22.83 2.58 -24.82
N LEU A 19 -23.59 3.45 -24.16
CA LEU A 19 -24.68 3.04 -23.26
C LEU A 19 -25.89 2.51 -24.04
N ASP A 20 -25.90 2.70 -25.36
CA ASP A 20 -26.97 2.35 -26.29
C ASP A 20 -26.94 0.91 -26.81
N ARG A 21 -26.06 0.02 -26.30
CA ARG A 21 -26.03 -1.37 -26.83
C ARG A 21 -27.17 -2.22 -26.27
N PRO A 22 -28.07 -2.73 -27.13
CA PRO A 22 -29.18 -3.58 -26.74
C PRO A 22 -28.68 -5.03 -26.66
N ASP A 23 -27.91 -5.35 -25.63
CA ASP A 23 -27.69 -6.74 -25.26
C ASP A 23 -28.65 -7.01 -24.08
N ASP A 24 -29.77 -7.66 -24.43
CA ASP A 24 -30.95 -8.02 -23.63
C ASP A 24 -32.11 -7.00 -23.67
N ASP A 25 -33.25 -7.48 -24.20
CA ASP A 25 -34.55 -6.84 -24.49
C ASP A 25 -35.20 -6.02 -23.34
N TYR A 26 -34.55 -5.08 -22.66
CA TYR A 26 -35.25 -4.24 -21.66
C TYR A 26 -34.71 -2.81 -21.64
N ASP A 27 -35.36 -1.98 -22.44
CA ASP A 27 -35.09 -0.57 -22.68
C ASP A 27 -35.71 0.29 -21.57
N ASP A 28 -34.85 1.00 -20.83
CA ASP A 28 -35.12 2.24 -20.07
C ASP A 28 -33.77 2.83 -19.55
N GLY A 29 -32.65 2.56 -20.23
CA GLY A 29 -31.33 3.09 -19.90
C GLY A 29 -31.19 4.56 -20.34
N LEU A 30 -30.37 5.35 -19.65
CA LEU A 30 -29.95 6.66 -20.15
C LEU A 30 -29.17 6.43 -21.45
N GLY A 31 -29.74 6.81 -22.60
CA GLY A 31 -29.05 6.71 -23.88
C GLY A 31 -27.79 7.61 -23.94
N GLY A 32 -26.85 7.30 -24.83
CA GLY A 32 -25.63 8.05 -25.11
C GLY A 32 -24.33 7.27 -24.91
N MET A 33 -23.22 7.99 -24.78
CA MET A 33 -21.89 7.45 -24.45
C MET A 33 -21.62 7.59 -22.96
N GLY A 34 -20.75 6.76 -22.36
CA GLY A 34 -20.40 6.95 -20.95
C GLY A 34 -19.63 5.80 -20.31
N PHE A 35 -19.48 5.87 -18.99
CA PHE A 35 -18.96 4.74 -18.21
C PHE A 35 -20.10 3.87 -17.71
N LYS A 36 -19.87 2.56 -17.70
CA LYS A 36 -20.70 1.58 -17.01
C LYS A 36 -19.81 0.83 -16.03
N ARG A 37 -20.28 0.66 -14.79
CA ARG A 37 -19.56 -0.03 -13.72
C ARG A 37 -20.46 -1.08 -13.11
N VAL A 38 -20.02 -2.34 -13.19
CA VAL A 38 -20.58 -3.43 -12.38
C VAL A 38 -19.83 -3.47 -11.06
N VAL A 39 -20.57 -3.39 -9.97
CA VAL A 39 -20.05 -3.26 -8.61
C VAL A 39 -19.83 -4.64 -8.02
N GLU A 40 -18.59 -4.94 -7.65
CA GLU A 40 -18.24 -6.18 -6.97
C GLU A 40 -18.92 -6.28 -5.59
N PRO A 41 -19.20 -7.49 -5.08
CA PRO A 41 -19.71 -7.66 -3.73
C PRO A 41 -18.84 -6.94 -2.70
N GLY A 42 -19.48 -6.12 -1.85
CA GLY A 42 -18.80 -5.34 -0.81
C GLY A 42 -18.49 -3.91 -1.22
N VAL A 43 -18.56 -3.56 -2.51
CA VAL A 43 -18.44 -2.16 -2.92
C VAL A 43 -19.76 -1.43 -2.64
N VAL A 44 -19.63 -0.24 -2.07
CA VAL A 44 -20.73 0.65 -1.68
C VAL A 44 -20.56 1.97 -2.43
N TYR A 45 -21.60 2.40 -3.12
CA TYR A 45 -21.64 3.74 -3.70
C TYR A 45 -22.31 4.71 -2.72
N VAL A 46 -21.64 5.85 -2.51
CA VAL A 46 -22.14 7.02 -1.78
C VAL A 46 -22.17 8.16 -2.79
N LYS A 47 -23.37 8.53 -3.26
CA LYS A 47 -23.54 9.57 -4.27
C LYS A 47 -22.89 10.89 -3.79
N PRO A 48 -21.94 11.46 -4.55
CA PRO A 48 -21.36 12.75 -4.23
C PRO A 48 -22.43 13.86 -4.40
N PRO A 49 -22.22 15.06 -3.83
CA PRO A 49 -23.11 16.18 -4.07
C PRO A 49 -23.13 16.56 -5.56
N GLU A 50 -24.27 17.06 -6.02
CA GLU A 50 -24.43 17.55 -7.38
C GLU A 50 -23.71 18.91 -7.50
N VAL A 51 -22.69 18.96 -8.34
CA VAL A 51 -21.88 20.16 -8.59
C VAL A 51 -21.60 20.31 -10.07
N GLU A 52 -21.48 21.54 -10.53
CA GLU A 52 -21.16 21.84 -11.93
C GLU A 52 -19.84 21.18 -12.35
N GLY A 53 -19.83 20.57 -13.53
CA GLY A 53 -18.66 19.89 -14.09
C GLY A 53 -18.38 18.49 -13.53
N LEU A 54 -19.05 18.06 -12.44
CA LEU A 54 -18.98 16.69 -11.97
C LEU A 54 -20.13 15.88 -12.55
N VAL A 55 -19.81 14.85 -13.34
CA VAL A 55 -20.81 13.92 -13.86
C VAL A 55 -21.07 12.84 -12.79
N PRO A 56 -22.25 12.76 -12.18
CA PRO A 56 -22.54 11.77 -11.16
C PRO A 56 -22.79 10.39 -11.78
N TRP A 57 -22.56 9.32 -11.01
CA TRP A 57 -23.07 8.01 -11.37
C TRP A 57 -24.57 7.92 -11.06
N GLY A 58 -25.34 7.45 -12.03
CA GLY A 58 -26.71 6.97 -11.88
C GLY A 58 -26.74 5.45 -11.72
N GLU A 59 -27.62 4.93 -10.87
CA GLU A 59 -27.87 3.48 -10.82
C GLU A 59 -28.62 3.06 -12.09
N SER A 60 -28.15 1.99 -12.75
CA SER A 60 -28.90 1.45 -13.89
C SER A 60 -30.23 0.87 -13.41
N PRO A 61 -31.35 1.07 -14.14
CA PRO A 61 -32.65 0.52 -13.79
C PRO A 61 -32.58 -0.97 -13.48
N GLN A 62 -33.34 -1.40 -12.48
CA GLN A 62 -33.46 -2.82 -12.08
C GLN A 62 -32.16 -3.50 -11.60
N SER A 63 -31.02 -2.80 -11.57
CA SER A 63 -29.73 -3.38 -11.16
C SER A 63 -29.62 -3.65 -9.65
N ARG A 64 -30.53 -3.05 -8.84
CA ARG A 64 -30.57 -3.19 -7.38
C ARG A 64 -29.22 -2.85 -6.73
N GLY A 65 -28.60 -1.77 -7.19
CA GLY A 65 -27.32 -1.25 -6.71
C GLY A 65 -26.10 -2.02 -7.20
N ARG A 66 -26.23 -2.88 -8.22
CA ARG A 66 -25.11 -3.66 -8.78
C ARG A 66 -24.49 -3.05 -10.02
N GLN A 67 -25.18 -2.13 -10.69
CA GLN A 67 -24.70 -1.53 -11.92
C GLN A 67 -24.94 -0.02 -11.87
N PHE A 68 -23.91 0.74 -12.20
CA PHE A 68 -23.95 2.19 -12.27
C PHE A 68 -23.50 2.65 -13.65
N GLN A 69 -24.03 3.78 -14.09
CA GLN A 69 -23.67 4.43 -15.34
C GLN A 69 -23.38 5.91 -15.11
N MET A 70 -22.31 6.40 -15.73
CA MET A 70 -21.97 7.82 -15.82
C MET A 70 -22.20 8.22 -17.28
N ALA A 71 -23.40 8.74 -17.56
CA ALA A 71 -23.81 9.12 -18.91
C ALA A 71 -23.14 10.43 -19.35
N TRP A 72 -22.89 10.53 -20.64
CA TRP A 72 -22.29 11.67 -21.28
C TRP A 72 -23.27 12.28 -22.27
N ASP A 73 -23.38 13.60 -22.24
CA ASP A 73 -24.34 14.33 -23.08
C ASP A 73 -23.90 14.41 -24.56
N ASP A 74 -22.64 14.09 -24.87
CA ASP A 74 -22.13 14.08 -26.25
C ASP A 74 -22.24 12.69 -26.92
N ASP A 75 -22.70 12.67 -28.17
CA ASP A 75 -22.76 11.46 -29.02
C ASP A 75 -21.39 10.93 -29.48
N SER A 76 -20.29 11.52 -29.02
CA SER A 76 -18.92 11.20 -29.45
C SER A 76 -18.03 10.92 -28.24
N VAL A 77 -17.26 9.84 -28.29
CA VAL A 77 -16.27 9.50 -27.25
C VAL A 77 -15.22 10.62 -27.17
N PRO A 78 -15.05 11.30 -26.03
CA PRO A 78 -13.97 12.27 -25.88
C PRO A 78 -12.60 11.60 -25.93
N GLU A 79 -11.56 12.32 -26.37
CA GLU A 79 -10.19 11.89 -26.15
C GLU A 79 -9.83 12.14 -24.68
N PHE A 80 -9.42 11.10 -23.96
CA PHE A 80 -9.04 11.20 -22.56
C PHE A 80 -7.55 11.06 -22.37
N ARG A 81 -7.03 11.78 -21.38
CA ARG A 81 -5.66 11.64 -20.88
C ARG A 81 -5.68 11.67 -19.37
N THR A 82 -4.81 10.90 -18.73
CA THR A 82 -4.50 11.05 -17.30
C THR A 82 -3.39 12.09 -17.12
N LEU A 83 -3.15 12.53 -15.88
CA LEU A 83 -1.95 13.33 -15.59
C LEU A 83 -0.65 12.55 -15.84
N LEU A 84 -0.67 11.22 -15.68
CA LEU A 84 0.50 10.38 -15.95
C LEU A 84 0.79 10.25 -17.45
N ASP A 85 -0.24 10.21 -18.31
CA ASP A 85 -0.06 10.24 -19.76
C ASP A 85 0.62 11.55 -20.20
N MET A 86 0.17 12.69 -19.63
CA MET A 86 0.77 13.99 -19.89
C MET A 86 2.22 14.06 -19.39
N GLN A 87 2.50 13.50 -18.21
CA GLN A 87 3.85 13.40 -17.65
C GLN A 87 4.78 12.57 -18.54
N ALA A 88 4.31 11.42 -19.01
CA ALA A 88 5.07 10.49 -19.84
C ALA A 88 5.40 11.09 -21.21
N GLU A 89 4.54 11.98 -21.74
CA GLU A 89 4.81 12.75 -22.96
C GLU A 89 5.93 13.80 -22.74
N LEU A 90 5.89 14.50 -21.61
CA LEU A 90 6.77 15.63 -21.30
C LEU A 90 8.17 15.20 -20.81
N ALA A 91 8.25 14.20 -19.94
CA ALA A 91 9.48 13.83 -19.24
C ALA A 91 10.66 13.49 -20.17
N PRO A 92 10.51 12.68 -21.25
CA PRO A 92 11.59 12.39 -22.19
C PRO A 92 12.06 13.61 -22.98
N GLN A 93 11.19 14.61 -23.12
CA GLN A 93 11.43 15.80 -23.93
C GLN A 93 11.92 17.00 -23.12
N ARG A 94 12.17 16.81 -21.82
CA ARG A 94 12.50 17.88 -20.85
C ARG A 94 13.56 18.87 -21.35
N ALA A 95 14.59 18.40 -22.04
CA ALA A 95 15.67 19.24 -22.56
C ALA A 95 15.24 20.20 -23.69
N ALA A 96 14.15 19.89 -24.39
CA ALA A 96 13.60 20.66 -25.50
C ALA A 96 12.40 21.55 -25.10
N LEU A 97 11.85 21.37 -23.88
CA LEU A 97 10.70 22.12 -23.42
C LEU A 97 11.06 23.60 -23.19
N GLN A 98 10.15 24.48 -23.58
CA GLN A 98 10.24 25.92 -23.38
C GLN A 98 9.07 26.40 -22.52
N LYS A 99 9.21 27.59 -21.91
CA LYS A 99 8.21 28.14 -20.99
C LYS A 99 6.81 28.24 -21.59
N ASP A 100 6.73 28.48 -22.90
CA ASP A 100 5.48 28.72 -23.63
C ASP A 100 5.03 27.47 -24.43
N ASP A 101 5.57 26.29 -24.10
CA ASP A 101 5.17 25.04 -24.74
C ASP A 101 3.70 24.72 -24.39
N PRO A 102 2.80 24.55 -25.38
CA PRO A 102 1.38 24.34 -25.13
C PRO A 102 1.09 23.06 -24.34
N ARG A 103 2.00 22.08 -24.35
CA ARG A 103 1.85 20.83 -23.58
C ARG A 103 2.07 21.06 -22.09
N LEU A 104 2.94 22.00 -21.73
CA LEU A 104 3.12 22.42 -20.35
C LEU A 104 1.88 23.15 -19.83
N GLN A 105 1.32 24.04 -20.66
CA GLN A 105 0.06 24.73 -20.33
C GLN A 105 -1.10 23.74 -20.15
N ALA A 106 -1.22 22.74 -21.03
CA ALA A 106 -2.24 21.71 -20.91
C ALA A 106 -2.14 20.89 -19.60
N LEU A 107 -0.92 20.59 -19.15
CA LEU A 107 -0.69 19.94 -17.85
C LEU A 107 -1.11 20.85 -16.69
N ASP A 108 -0.74 22.13 -16.73
CA ASP A 108 -1.10 23.11 -15.69
C ASP A 108 -2.62 23.27 -15.60
N ASP A 109 -3.29 23.43 -16.74
CA ASP A 109 -4.75 23.57 -16.82
C ASP A 109 -5.46 22.33 -16.29
N ALA A 110 -4.97 21.12 -16.60
CA ALA A 110 -5.50 19.86 -16.08
C ALA A 110 -5.37 19.78 -14.56
N ILE A 111 -4.19 20.07 -14.01
CA ILE A 111 -3.95 20.05 -12.56
C ILE A 111 -4.86 21.06 -11.84
N VAL A 112 -4.96 22.28 -12.36
CA VAL A 112 -5.80 23.32 -11.76
C VAL A 112 -7.28 22.94 -11.87
N GLN A 113 -7.73 22.40 -13.01
CA GLN A 113 -9.12 21.98 -13.20
C GLN A 113 -9.51 20.85 -12.23
N MET A 114 -8.64 19.87 -12.02
CA MET A 114 -8.86 18.82 -11.02
C MET A 114 -9.11 19.39 -9.62
N VAL A 115 -8.28 20.35 -9.19
CA VAL A 115 -8.40 20.97 -7.86
C VAL A 115 -9.64 21.85 -7.75
N ARG A 116 -10.00 22.58 -8.82
CA ARG A 116 -11.23 23.38 -8.87
C ARG A 116 -12.50 22.52 -8.79
N THR A 117 -12.55 21.39 -9.49
CA THR A 117 -13.67 20.44 -9.37
C THR A 117 -13.75 19.88 -7.95
N ALA A 118 -12.62 19.56 -7.31
CA ALA A 118 -12.59 19.13 -5.92
C ALA A 118 -13.10 20.21 -4.95
N ASP A 119 -12.74 21.47 -5.18
CA ASP A 119 -13.23 22.61 -4.41
C ASP A 119 -14.76 22.77 -4.53
N ALA A 120 -15.33 22.60 -5.73
CA ALA A 120 -16.78 22.62 -5.93
C ALA A 120 -17.46 21.52 -5.10
N VAL A 121 -16.91 20.29 -5.12
CA VAL A 121 -17.40 19.16 -4.29
C VAL A 121 -17.32 19.50 -2.80
N HIS A 122 -16.21 20.10 -2.34
CA HIS A 122 -16.04 20.48 -0.94
C HIS A 122 -17.02 21.56 -0.50
N ARG A 123 -17.25 22.59 -1.32
CA ARG A 123 -18.24 23.65 -1.05
C ARG A 123 -19.66 23.12 -0.98
N ALA A 124 -19.98 22.08 -1.76
CA ALA A 124 -21.26 21.37 -1.68
C ALA A 124 -21.31 20.36 -0.50
N GLY A 125 -20.31 20.36 0.38
CA GLY A 125 -20.28 19.54 1.59
C GLY A 125 -19.94 18.07 1.35
N GLY A 126 -19.34 17.75 0.19
CA GLY A 126 -18.81 16.45 -0.16
C GLY A 126 -17.31 16.31 0.07
N THR A 127 -16.78 15.14 -0.29
CA THR A 127 -15.37 14.76 -0.25
C THR A 127 -15.05 13.95 -1.50
N LEU A 128 -13.81 13.96 -1.95
CA LEU A 128 -13.33 13.11 -3.03
C LEU A 128 -13.29 11.62 -2.62
N GLY A 129 -13.10 11.35 -1.33
CA GLY A 129 -13.08 9.99 -0.81
C GLY A 129 -11.79 9.28 -1.22
N PHE A 130 -11.86 8.37 -2.18
CA PHE A 130 -10.75 7.50 -2.58
C PHE A 130 -10.34 7.80 -4.04
N VAL A 131 -9.64 8.92 -4.25
CA VAL A 131 -9.14 9.37 -5.56
C VAL A 131 -7.63 9.08 -5.70
N GLN A 132 -7.18 8.79 -6.92
CA GLN A 132 -5.85 8.33 -7.31
C GLN A 132 -5.40 8.99 -8.64
N PRO A 133 -4.10 8.95 -9.01
CA PRO A 133 -3.58 9.64 -10.20
C PRO A 133 -4.28 9.21 -11.48
N ASP A 134 -4.51 7.90 -11.62
CA ASP A 134 -5.15 7.33 -12.81
C ASP A 134 -6.68 7.40 -12.71
N SER A 135 -7.23 7.76 -11.55
CA SER A 135 -8.68 7.91 -11.33
C SER A 135 -9.17 9.33 -11.60
N VAL A 136 -8.38 10.14 -12.31
CA VAL A 136 -8.78 11.46 -12.82
C VAL A 136 -8.46 11.52 -14.30
N LEU A 137 -9.50 11.64 -15.11
CA LEU A 137 -9.42 11.69 -16.56
C LEU A 137 -9.70 13.11 -17.03
N PHE A 138 -8.94 13.57 -18.01
CA PHE A 138 -9.10 14.90 -18.61
C PHE A 138 -9.53 14.75 -20.05
N CYS A 139 -10.56 15.48 -20.45
CA CYS A 139 -11.00 15.56 -21.82
C CYS A 139 -11.42 16.98 -22.18
N ASN A 140 -11.27 17.33 -23.45
CA ASN A 140 -11.85 18.55 -23.98
C ASN A 140 -13.27 18.25 -24.47
N GLN A 141 -14.21 19.07 -24.03
CA GLN A 141 -15.56 19.09 -24.57
C GLN A 141 -15.58 19.68 -25.99
N ARG A 142 -16.70 19.53 -26.70
CA ARG A 142 -16.86 20.06 -28.08
C ARG A 142 -16.65 21.56 -28.20
N ASP A 143 -16.96 22.30 -27.14
CA ASP A 143 -16.74 23.76 -27.04
C ASP A 143 -15.28 24.13 -26.71
N GLY A 144 -14.40 23.14 -26.54
CA GLY A 144 -13.00 23.32 -26.17
C GLY A 144 -12.77 23.42 -24.66
N THR A 145 -13.81 23.33 -23.84
CA THR A 145 -13.70 23.40 -22.37
C THR A 145 -13.03 22.14 -21.84
N LEU A 146 -11.98 22.31 -21.02
CA LEU A 146 -11.33 21.20 -20.33
C LEU A 146 -12.19 20.71 -19.16
N ARG A 147 -12.44 19.41 -19.10
CA ARG A 147 -13.21 18.76 -18.03
C ARG A 147 -12.38 17.71 -17.33
N ALA A 148 -12.41 17.73 -15.99
CA ALA A 148 -11.89 16.67 -15.13
C ALA A 148 -13.01 15.70 -14.75
N VAL A 149 -12.77 14.41 -14.92
CA VAL A 149 -13.72 13.33 -14.66
C VAL A 149 -13.15 12.39 -13.61
N PHE A 150 -13.96 12.07 -12.60
CA PHE A 150 -13.56 11.24 -11.46
C PHE A 150 -14.34 9.91 -11.47
N PRO A 151 -13.95 8.92 -12.29
CA PRO A 151 -14.69 7.66 -12.43
C PRO A 151 -14.85 6.88 -11.13
N ASP A 152 -13.91 6.99 -10.19
CA ASP A 152 -13.97 6.25 -8.92
C ASP A 152 -14.63 7.03 -7.76
N ILE A 153 -15.12 8.26 -8.00
CA ILE A 153 -15.71 9.07 -6.94
C ILE A 153 -16.93 8.41 -6.31
N GLY A 154 -17.02 8.46 -4.98
CA GLY A 154 -18.15 7.92 -4.23
C GLY A 154 -18.16 6.40 -4.04
N PHE A 155 -17.27 5.65 -4.70
CA PHE A 155 -17.14 4.21 -4.45
C PHE A 155 -16.21 3.92 -3.28
N LEU A 156 -16.70 3.07 -2.37
CA LEU A 156 -15.98 2.58 -1.20
C LEU A 156 -16.05 1.05 -1.17
N TRP A 157 -15.13 0.38 -0.51
CA TRP A 157 -15.11 -1.09 -0.42
C TRP A 157 -15.14 -1.68 1.00
N ASP A 158 -16.21 -2.36 1.37
CA ASP A 158 -16.39 -2.95 2.70
C ASP A 158 -15.63 -4.28 2.85
N ASP A 159 -14.57 -4.25 3.65
CA ASP A 159 -13.70 -5.40 3.87
C ASP A 159 -14.16 -6.32 5.02
N GLU A 160 -15.26 -5.97 5.72
CA GLU A 160 -15.75 -6.66 6.93
C GLU A 160 -16.16 -8.13 6.68
N ARG A 161 -16.27 -8.59 5.43
CA ARG A 161 -16.63 -9.98 5.07
C ARG A 161 -15.47 -10.79 4.48
N GLY A 162 -14.26 -10.24 4.46
CA GLY A 162 -13.12 -10.88 3.79
C GLY A 162 -13.28 -10.93 2.27
N LEU A 163 -14.05 -9.98 1.73
CA LEU A 163 -14.12 -9.71 0.30
C LEU A 163 -12.73 -9.23 -0.18
N ARG A 164 -12.44 -9.33 -1.47
CA ARG A 164 -11.17 -8.80 -2.01
C ARG A 164 -11.31 -7.31 -2.24
N GLU A 165 -10.19 -6.58 -2.20
CA GLU A 165 -10.15 -5.23 -2.75
C GLU A 165 -10.64 -5.28 -4.19
N PRO A 166 -11.63 -4.43 -4.59
CA PRO A 166 -12.19 -4.49 -5.92
C PRO A 166 -11.13 -4.06 -6.92
N LYS A 167 -11.28 -4.50 -8.16
CA LYS A 167 -10.55 -3.88 -9.26
C LYS A 167 -11.10 -2.47 -9.48
N TRP A 168 -10.25 -1.47 -9.24
CA TRP A 168 -10.54 -0.08 -9.55
C TRP A 168 -10.44 0.16 -11.06
N ILE A 169 -11.15 1.17 -11.57
CA ILE A 169 -11.05 1.57 -13.00
C ILE A 169 -9.64 2.11 -13.29
N ALA A 170 -8.99 2.65 -12.26
CA ALA A 170 -7.60 3.03 -12.24
C ALA A 170 -6.81 2.04 -11.37
N GLU A 171 -5.91 1.24 -11.95
CA GLU A 171 -5.09 0.33 -11.14
C GLU A 171 -4.12 1.14 -10.26
N PRO A 172 -4.14 0.93 -8.94
CA PRO A 172 -3.66 1.98 -8.07
C PRO A 172 -2.19 1.86 -7.69
N GLN A 173 -1.50 3.00 -7.62
CA GLN A 173 -0.19 3.12 -6.95
C GLN A 173 -0.36 3.47 -5.46
N LEU A 174 -1.10 2.61 -4.76
CA LEU A 174 -1.72 2.85 -3.44
C LEU A 174 -0.77 3.31 -2.33
N ASP A 175 0.46 2.81 -2.35
CA ASP A 175 1.43 3.04 -1.27
C ASP A 175 2.01 4.46 -1.29
N LEU A 176 1.88 5.17 -2.41
CA LEU A 176 2.37 6.54 -2.57
C LEU A 176 1.34 7.59 -2.10
N LEU A 177 0.06 7.26 -2.04
CA LEU A 177 -1.00 8.30 -1.93
C LEU A 177 -1.61 8.39 -0.53
N PHE A 178 -1.64 7.28 0.19
CA PHE A 178 -2.31 7.19 1.48
C PHE A 178 -1.30 6.87 2.57
N GLU A 179 -1.13 7.81 3.50
CA GLU A 179 -0.18 7.69 4.61
C GLU A 179 -0.35 6.39 5.42
N GLN A 180 -1.60 6.03 5.72
CA GLN A 180 -1.94 4.83 6.48
C GLN A 180 -2.06 3.58 5.61
N GLY A 181 -1.83 3.71 4.30
CA GLY A 181 -2.17 2.74 3.26
C GLY A 181 -3.65 2.83 2.86
N ALA A 182 -3.90 2.55 1.58
CA ALA A 182 -5.21 2.65 0.97
C ALA A 182 -6.33 1.90 1.71
N ARG A 183 -6.05 0.65 2.11
CA ARG A 183 -7.03 -0.17 2.84
C ARG A 183 -7.48 0.49 4.14
N ARG A 184 -6.55 1.04 4.93
CA ARG A 184 -6.90 1.71 6.20
C ARG A 184 -7.70 2.98 5.95
N HIS A 185 -7.32 3.76 4.93
CA HIS A 185 -8.06 4.95 4.52
C HIS A 185 -9.50 4.59 4.13
N ASN A 186 -9.68 3.61 3.24
CA ASN A 186 -10.99 3.14 2.82
C ASN A 186 -11.83 2.60 4.01
N SER A 187 -11.26 1.80 4.90
CA SER A 187 -11.96 1.35 6.12
C SER A 187 -12.43 2.51 6.99
N ALA A 188 -11.64 3.60 7.10
CA ALA A 188 -12.06 4.80 7.80
C ALA A 188 -13.26 5.47 7.09
N ARG A 189 -13.20 5.64 5.76
CA ARG A 189 -14.31 6.23 4.98
C ARG A 189 -15.60 5.44 5.08
N ILE A 190 -15.53 4.10 5.11
CA ILE A 190 -16.72 3.25 5.26
C ILE A 190 -17.35 3.39 6.62
N LYS A 191 -16.55 3.45 7.68
CA LYS A 191 -17.09 3.69 9.02
C LYS A 191 -17.87 5.00 9.06
N LEU A 192 -17.37 6.05 8.40
CA LEU A 192 -18.08 7.33 8.28
C LEU A 192 -19.37 7.21 7.47
N ALA A 193 -19.33 6.54 6.31
CA ALA A 193 -20.51 6.33 5.50
C ALA A 193 -21.60 5.52 6.24
N LYS A 194 -21.20 4.50 7.00
CA LYS A 194 -22.10 3.71 7.86
C LYS A 194 -22.68 4.55 9.00
N ALA A 195 -21.86 5.34 9.70
CA ALA A 195 -22.30 6.23 10.77
C ALA A 195 -23.31 7.28 10.26
N ALA A 196 -23.03 7.91 9.13
CA ALA A 196 -23.92 8.87 8.50
C ALA A 196 -25.29 8.25 8.13
N ARG A 197 -25.31 7.02 7.61
CA ARG A 197 -26.55 6.26 7.34
C ARG A 197 -27.34 5.93 8.60
N GLN A 198 -26.67 5.83 9.75
CA GLN A 198 -27.29 5.57 11.06
C GLN A 198 -27.73 6.86 11.77
N GLY A 199 -27.62 8.03 11.13
CA GLY A 199 -27.94 9.33 11.73
C GLY A 199 -27.00 9.73 12.86
N GLN A 200 -25.82 9.09 12.95
CA GLN A 200 -24.78 9.48 13.87
C GLN A 200 -24.00 10.66 13.28
N ASP A 201 -23.53 11.54 14.16
CA ASP A 201 -22.66 12.66 13.78
C ASP A 201 -21.33 12.07 13.27
N ALA A 202 -21.26 11.82 11.97
CA ALA A 202 -20.05 11.38 11.31
C ALA A 202 -19.03 12.52 11.35
N THR A 203 -17.75 12.18 11.58
CA THR A 203 -16.58 13.07 11.71
C THR A 203 -16.69 14.42 10.97
N PRO A 204 -16.19 15.53 11.55
CA PRO A 204 -16.32 16.86 10.94
C PRO A 204 -15.84 16.83 9.49
N LYS A 205 -16.73 17.16 8.55
CA LYS A 205 -16.45 17.23 7.10
C LYS A 205 -15.14 17.96 6.78
N ALA A 206 -14.76 18.93 7.61
CA ALA A 206 -13.50 19.67 7.51
C ALA A 206 -12.24 18.79 7.58
N GLU A 207 -12.18 17.78 8.45
CA GLU A 207 -11.00 16.88 8.54
C GLU A 207 -10.89 16.02 7.27
N ALA A 208 -12.03 15.53 6.80
CA ALA A 208 -12.11 14.74 5.57
C ALA A 208 -11.66 15.55 4.33
N GLN A 209 -12.09 16.81 4.25
CA GLN A 209 -11.71 17.74 3.17
C GLN A 209 -10.24 18.16 3.27
N ALA A 210 -9.71 18.37 4.47
CA ALA A 210 -8.29 18.64 4.67
C ALA A 210 -7.42 17.46 4.20
N GLU A 211 -7.86 16.21 4.41
CA GLU A 211 -7.15 15.05 3.87
C GLU A 211 -7.21 14.98 2.34
N ASP A 212 -8.34 15.37 1.72
CA ASP A 212 -8.43 15.47 0.26
C ASP A 212 -7.44 16.51 -0.30
N VAL A 213 -7.22 17.64 0.38
CA VAL A 213 -6.21 18.63 -0.02
C VAL A 213 -4.80 18.01 -0.01
N ARG A 214 -4.47 17.24 1.03
CA ARG A 214 -3.18 16.51 1.09
C ARG A 214 -3.09 15.48 -0.02
N LEU A 215 -4.16 14.73 -0.26
CA LEU A 215 -4.24 13.76 -1.34
C LEU A 215 -3.99 14.42 -2.70
N LEU A 216 -4.68 15.52 -3.01
CA LEU A 216 -4.49 16.28 -4.25
C LEU A 216 -3.04 16.77 -4.40
N ALA A 217 -2.41 17.25 -3.33
CA ALA A 217 -0.98 17.61 -3.38
C ALA A 217 -0.08 16.41 -3.70
N ARG A 218 -0.38 15.21 -3.18
CA ARG A 218 0.35 13.98 -3.54
C ARG A 218 0.13 13.60 -5.01
N LEU A 219 -1.10 13.74 -5.50
CA LEU A 219 -1.44 13.53 -6.90
C LEU A 219 -0.65 14.45 -7.83
N VAL A 220 -0.58 15.74 -7.49
CA VAL A 220 0.20 16.72 -8.26
C VAL A 220 1.69 16.38 -8.23
N ALA A 221 2.24 16.00 -7.07
CA ALA A 221 3.64 15.60 -6.96
C ALA A 221 3.98 14.40 -7.85
N VAL A 222 3.14 13.36 -7.83
CA VAL A 222 3.29 12.17 -8.67
C VAL A 222 3.12 12.53 -10.15
N ALA A 223 2.16 13.40 -10.48
CA ALA A 223 1.92 13.86 -11.84
C ALA A 223 3.09 14.64 -12.45
N ILE A 224 3.83 15.44 -11.68
CA ILE A 224 4.94 16.24 -12.24
C ILE A 224 6.28 15.50 -12.22
N ALA A 225 6.54 14.70 -11.19
CA ALA A 225 7.82 13.99 -11.03
C ALA A 225 7.83 12.59 -11.67
N GLY A 226 6.67 11.95 -11.77
CA GLY A 226 6.54 10.54 -12.08
C GLY A 226 6.67 9.65 -10.84
N PRO A 227 6.01 8.49 -10.83
CA PRO A 227 5.88 7.66 -9.64
C PRO A 227 7.20 7.08 -9.13
N ASP A 228 8.04 6.57 -10.03
CA ASP A 228 9.34 6.00 -9.68
C ASP A 228 10.24 7.03 -9.00
N GLN A 229 10.22 8.27 -9.49
CA GLN A 229 11.03 9.35 -8.95
C GLN A 229 10.57 9.74 -7.54
N VAL A 230 9.25 9.79 -7.32
CA VAL A 230 8.71 10.06 -5.98
C VAL A 230 9.00 8.91 -5.02
N GLN A 231 8.93 7.67 -5.48
CA GLN A 231 9.33 6.50 -4.69
C GLN A 231 10.82 6.58 -4.31
N GLU A 232 11.70 6.95 -5.23
CA GLU A 232 13.14 7.15 -4.96
C GLU A 232 13.36 8.18 -3.85
N TRP A 233 12.63 9.31 -3.88
CA TRP A 233 12.76 10.37 -2.87
C TRP A 233 12.21 9.98 -1.50
N CYS A 234 11.13 9.20 -1.46
CA CYS A 234 10.44 8.84 -0.23
C CYS A 234 10.95 7.53 0.41
N GLY A 235 11.63 6.68 -0.37
CA GLY A 235 12.09 5.36 0.03
C GLY A 235 11.00 4.30 0.06
N ASP A 236 11.43 3.03 0.19
CA ASP A 236 10.55 1.87 0.29
C ASP A 236 9.89 1.83 1.69
N GLY A 237 8.74 2.50 1.83
CA GLY A 237 7.87 2.33 2.98
C GLY A 237 7.22 3.61 3.49
N ARG A 238 5.92 3.75 3.21
CA ARG A 238 4.89 4.50 3.97
C ARG A 238 5.29 5.84 4.60
N ALA A 239 6.20 6.59 4.00
CA ALA A 239 6.67 7.86 4.53
C ALA A 239 6.44 9.01 3.54
N PHE A 240 5.25 9.08 2.93
CA PHE A 240 4.82 10.30 2.22
C PHE A 240 4.60 11.49 3.15
N LEU A 241 4.51 11.29 4.48
CA LEU A 241 4.66 12.38 5.45
C LEU A 241 6.01 13.11 5.32
N SER A 242 6.98 12.48 4.67
CA SER A 242 8.31 13.03 4.45
C SER A 242 8.57 13.45 3.01
N MET A 243 7.51 13.54 2.18
CA MET A 243 7.61 14.12 0.84
C MET A 243 8.14 15.55 0.93
N PRO A 244 8.95 15.99 -0.05
CA PRO A 244 9.96 16.99 0.21
C PRO A 244 9.42 18.42 0.27
N GLY A 245 9.87 19.19 1.26
CA GLY A 245 10.39 20.53 0.95
C GLY A 245 11.77 20.40 0.27
N ARG A 246 12.37 21.51 -0.16
CA ARG A 246 13.61 21.64 -0.94
C ARG A 246 14.75 20.67 -0.59
N ASP A 247 14.84 20.28 0.68
CA ASP A 247 15.89 19.42 1.23
C ASP A 247 15.88 17.97 0.71
N ARG A 248 14.76 17.47 0.17
CA ARG A 248 14.63 16.07 -0.31
C ARG A 248 14.20 15.88 -1.77
N ALA A 249 13.75 16.94 -2.46
CA ALA A 249 13.61 16.98 -3.92
C ALA A 249 14.73 17.87 -4.52
N PRO A 250 16.01 17.59 -4.21
CA PRO A 250 17.12 18.50 -4.51
C PRO A 250 17.32 18.72 -6.01
N ASP A 251 16.76 17.83 -6.83
CA ASP A 251 17.03 17.72 -8.26
C ASP A 251 16.13 18.60 -9.13
N THR A 252 15.30 19.49 -8.57
CA THR A 252 14.54 20.42 -9.43
C THR A 252 14.61 21.88 -9.02
N GLN A 253 14.78 22.22 -7.74
CA GLN A 253 14.68 23.63 -7.26
C GLN A 253 13.39 24.37 -7.70
N ALA A 254 12.40 23.65 -8.22
CA ALA A 254 11.18 24.25 -8.74
C ALA A 254 10.33 24.76 -7.57
N PRO A 255 9.83 26.01 -7.62
CA PRO A 255 9.09 26.62 -6.51
C PRO A 255 7.85 25.81 -6.08
N ILE A 256 7.26 25.05 -7.00
CA ILE A 256 6.09 24.19 -6.75
C ILE A 256 6.25 23.30 -5.50
N TRP A 257 7.46 22.78 -5.26
CA TRP A 257 7.71 21.91 -4.11
C TRP A 257 7.63 22.64 -2.78
N ASP A 258 8.22 23.83 -2.69
CA ASP A 258 8.34 24.60 -1.45
C ASP A 258 7.12 25.48 -1.16
N GLU A 259 6.48 26.00 -2.21
CA GLU A 259 5.43 27.00 -2.10
C GLU A 259 4.02 26.39 -2.12
N VAL A 260 3.89 25.16 -2.67
CA VAL A 260 2.60 24.50 -2.87
C VAL A 260 2.55 23.11 -2.24
N ILE A 261 3.38 22.17 -2.70
CA ILE A 261 3.29 20.76 -2.30
C ILE A 261 3.61 20.58 -0.82
N ALA A 262 4.79 21.00 -0.36
CA ALA A 262 5.19 20.81 1.04
C ALA A 262 4.24 21.50 2.03
N PRO A 263 3.81 22.77 1.82
CA PRO A 263 2.81 23.41 2.66
C PRO A 263 1.47 22.65 2.71
N ALA A 264 0.99 22.12 1.58
CA ALA A 264 -0.28 21.38 1.55
C ALA A 264 -0.18 20.07 2.35
N LEU A 265 0.91 19.33 2.21
CA LEU A 265 1.13 18.06 2.92
C LEU A 265 1.15 18.24 4.45
N VAL A 266 1.73 19.34 4.94
CA VAL A 266 1.78 19.64 6.38
C VAL A 266 0.53 20.38 6.89
N GLY A 267 -0.51 20.53 6.04
CA GLY A 267 -1.78 21.15 6.41
C GLY A 267 -1.76 22.67 6.53
N LYS A 268 -0.77 23.35 5.94
CA LYS A 268 -0.74 24.83 5.84
C LYS A 268 -1.62 25.38 4.72
N VAL A 269 -2.02 24.53 3.78
CA VAL A 269 -3.03 24.84 2.76
C VAL A 269 -4.35 24.28 3.26
N GLY A 270 -5.29 25.16 3.60
CA GLY A 270 -6.49 24.80 4.35
C GLY A 270 -7.68 24.34 3.51
N SER A 271 -7.65 24.57 2.19
CA SER A 271 -8.76 24.28 1.28
C SER A 271 -8.30 24.04 -0.15
N CYS A 272 -9.17 23.45 -0.97
CA CYS A 272 -8.91 23.29 -2.40
C CYS A 272 -8.85 24.65 -3.13
N ALA A 273 -9.65 25.64 -2.73
CA ALA A 273 -9.52 27.00 -3.24
C ALA A 273 -8.12 27.62 -3.01
N ASP A 274 -7.56 27.49 -1.80
CA ASP A 274 -6.19 27.95 -1.48
C ASP A 274 -5.15 27.16 -2.29
N LEU A 275 -5.33 25.84 -2.44
CA LEU A 275 -4.46 25.00 -3.26
C LEU A 275 -4.48 25.44 -4.74
N ALA A 276 -5.65 25.69 -5.31
CA ALA A 276 -5.80 26.15 -6.70
C ALA A 276 -5.13 27.51 -6.93
N ALA A 277 -5.36 28.48 -6.03
CA ALA A 277 -4.73 29.80 -6.13
C ALA A 277 -3.20 29.72 -6.09
N ARG A 278 -2.64 28.81 -5.28
CA ARG A 278 -1.20 28.57 -5.21
C ARG A 278 -0.65 27.90 -6.47
N LEU A 279 -1.37 26.94 -7.05
CA LEU A 279 -1.00 26.28 -8.31
C LEU A 279 -1.05 27.24 -9.50
N GLU A 280 -1.95 28.21 -9.48
CA GLU A 280 -2.03 29.28 -10.49
C GLU A 280 -0.85 30.27 -10.35
N ALA A 281 -0.46 30.59 -9.12
CA ALA A 281 0.70 31.46 -8.86
C ALA A 281 2.03 30.75 -9.17
N VAL A 282 2.10 29.45 -8.92
CA VAL A 282 3.29 28.61 -9.10
C VAL A 282 2.94 27.43 -9.99
N ARG A 283 3.19 27.60 -11.29
CA ARG A 283 2.81 26.64 -12.32
C ARG A 283 3.49 25.27 -12.10
N PRO A 284 2.73 24.17 -11.97
CA PRO A 284 3.28 22.82 -11.81
C PRO A 284 4.31 22.44 -12.89
N SER A 285 4.08 22.85 -14.13
CA SER A 285 4.93 22.63 -15.29
C SER A 285 6.34 23.19 -15.15
N GLU A 286 6.56 24.15 -14.25
CA GLU A 286 7.90 24.67 -13.97
C GLU A 286 8.84 23.58 -13.48
N HIS A 287 8.31 22.51 -12.87
CA HIS A 287 9.07 21.30 -12.57
C HIS A 287 9.95 20.84 -13.74
N PHE A 288 9.47 20.92 -14.97
CA PHE A 288 10.19 20.48 -16.16
C PHE A 288 11.22 21.51 -16.65
N LEU A 289 10.99 22.79 -16.39
CA LEU A 289 11.82 23.90 -16.86
C LEU A 289 13.05 24.14 -15.97
N PHE A 290 12.93 23.91 -14.67
CA PHE A 290 14.08 24.03 -13.79
C PHE A 290 15.04 22.84 -14.00
N LYS A 291 16.32 23.15 -14.16
CA LYS A 291 17.36 22.12 -14.31
C LYS A 291 17.73 21.57 -12.93
N PRO A 292 17.89 20.24 -12.78
CA PRO A 292 18.59 19.71 -11.62
C PRO A 292 19.94 20.40 -11.46
N PRO A 293 20.37 20.79 -10.24
CA PRO A 293 21.77 21.08 -10.04
C PRO A 293 22.57 19.87 -10.52
N ALA A 294 23.63 20.12 -11.30
CA ALA A 294 24.49 19.05 -11.79
C ALA A 294 24.83 18.12 -10.61
N PRO A 295 24.67 16.79 -10.77
CA PRO A 295 24.87 15.87 -9.67
C PRO A 295 26.22 16.15 -9.03
N PRO A 296 26.32 16.21 -7.69
CA PRO A 296 27.59 16.48 -7.04
C PRO A 296 28.61 15.46 -7.58
N PRO A 297 29.81 15.91 -7.98
CA PRO A 297 30.77 15.05 -8.65
C PRO A 297 31.00 13.79 -7.81
N VAL A 298 31.09 12.63 -8.49
CA VAL A 298 30.98 11.27 -7.93
C VAL A 298 31.82 11.08 -6.66
N TRP A 299 32.96 11.77 -6.55
CA TRP A 299 33.83 11.77 -5.36
C TRP A 299 33.11 12.22 -4.08
N LYS A 300 32.13 13.13 -4.11
CA LYS A 300 31.36 13.52 -2.90
C LYS A 300 30.41 12.42 -2.43
N LYS A 301 29.81 11.64 -3.33
CA LYS A 301 29.01 10.45 -2.98
C LYS A 301 29.89 9.35 -2.38
N VAL A 302 31.09 9.16 -2.94
CA VAL A 302 32.10 8.22 -2.44
C VAL A 302 32.61 8.64 -1.06
N VAL A 303 32.91 9.92 -0.83
CA VAL A 303 33.36 10.44 0.47
C VAL A 303 32.28 10.34 1.55
N ARG A 304 31.00 10.56 1.21
CA ARG A 304 29.89 10.35 2.16
C ARG A 304 29.69 8.87 2.52
N LYS A 305 29.82 7.95 1.56
CA LYS A 305 29.76 6.50 1.81
C LYS A 305 30.98 5.97 2.58
N LEU A 306 32.17 6.54 2.37
CA LEU A 306 33.41 6.12 3.02
C LEU A 306 33.64 6.73 4.40
N ARG A 307 33.00 7.83 4.75
CA ARG A 307 33.12 8.48 6.08
C ARG A 307 32.85 7.54 7.26
N PRO A 308 31.75 6.74 7.28
CA PRO A 308 31.55 5.77 8.36
C PRO A 308 32.59 4.63 8.34
N ALA A 309 33.03 4.19 7.15
CA ALA A 309 34.04 3.14 7.01
C ALA A 309 35.44 3.56 7.51
N LEU A 310 35.83 4.81 7.26
CA LEU A 310 37.09 5.39 7.75
C LEU A 310 37.10 5.59 9.27
N ALA A 311 35.97 5.99 9.86
CA ALA A 311 35.83 6.09 11.32
C ALA A 311 35.92 4.71 12.01
N ILE A 312 35.33 3.68 11.39
CA ILE A 312 35.40 2.29 11.87
C ILE A 312 36.82 1.73 11.73
N ALA A 313 37.51 1.99 10.61
CA ALA A 313 38.89 1.54 10.40
C ALA A 313 39.88 2.17 11.42
N ALA A 314 39.70 3.45 11.76
CA ALA A 314 40.50 4.13 12.79
C ALA A 314 40.25 3.56 14.19
N ALA A 315 39.01 3.15 14.51
CA ALA A 315 38.68 2.51 15.77
C ALA A 315 39.24 1.06 15.87
N ILE A 316 39.23 0.31 14.76
CA ILE A 316 39.77 -1.05 14.70
C ILE A 316 41.31 -1.05 14.83
N GLY A 317 41.99 -0.06 14.24
CA GLY A 317 43.45 0.08 14.32
C GLY A 317 43.98 0.27 15.75
N CYS A 318 43.23 0.95 16.63
CA CYS A 318 43.63 1.14 18.04
C CYS A 318 43.38 -0.09 18.92
N VAL A 319 42.47 -1.00 18.54
CA VAL A 319 42.10 -2.17 19.36
C VAL A 319 43.00 -3.37 19.07
N LEU A 320 43.56 -3.49 17.86
CA LEU A 320 44.32 -4.68 17.43
C LEU A 320 45.73 -4.79 18.01
N VAL A 321 46.33 -3.71 18.54
CA VAL A 321 47.71 -3.75 19.09
C VAL A 321 47.75 -4.23 20.56
N GLY A 322 46.63 -4.20 21.29
CA GLY A 322 46.59 -4.58 22.72
C GLY A 322 46.13 -6.01 23.03
N TRP A 323 45.83 -6.83 22.02
CA TRP A 323 45.00 -8.03 22.21
C TRP A 323 45.58 -9.31 21.61
N TRP A 324 46.90 -9.50 21.71
CA TRP A 324 47.60 -10.62 21.03
C TRP A 324 48.29 -11.63 21.97
N ALA A 325 47.80 -11.81 23.20
CA ALA A 325 48.33 -12.83 24.10
C ALA A 325 47.28 -13.37 25.09
N TRP A 326 46.16 -13.90 24.58
CA TRP A 326 45.39 -15.01 25.18
C TRP A 326 44.18 -15.31 24.30
N PRO A 327 43.92 -16.57 23.90
CA PRO A 327 42.68 -16.91 23.23
C PRO A 327 41.52 -16.66 24.19
N LYS A 328 40.86 -15.51 24.04
CA LYS A 328 39.65 -15.26 24.81
C LYS A 328 38.60 -16.28 24.36
N PRO A 329 37.93 -16.95 25.32
CA PRO A 329 36.83 -17.85 24.98
C PRO A 329 35.82 -17.07 24.13
N GLN A 330 35.45 -17.63 22.97
CA GLN A 330 34.52 -16.99 22.06
C GLN A 330 33.11 -17.10 22.65
N ARG A 331 32.33 -16.02 22.57
CA ARG A 331 30.91 -16.02 22.91
C ARG A 331 30.10 -16.38 21.67
N HIS A 332 29.05 -17.18 21.84
CA HIS A 332 28.20 -17.54 20.71
C HIS A 332 27.34 -16.34 20.28
N HIS A 333 27.23 -16.05 18.99
CA HIS A 333 26.50 -14.86 18.48
C HIS A 333 25.00 -14.93 18.72
N LEU A 334 24.40 -16.14 18.74
CA LEU A 334 22.98 -16.31 19.10
C LEU A 334 22.70 -16.10 20.59
N CYS A 335 23.67 -16.37 21.47
CA CYS A 335 23.52 -16.22 22.90
C CYS A 335 24.85 -15.81 23.55
N PRO A 336 25.07 -14.49 23.76
CA PRO A 336 26.34 -13.99 24.29
C PRO A 336 26.71 -14.48 25.70
N GLN A 337 25.77 -15.12 26.39
CA GLN A 337 25.97 -15.71 27.72
C GLN A 337 26.64 -17.10 27.65
N VAL A 338 26.67 -17.73 26.46
CA VAL A 338 27.28 -19.05 26.25
C VAL A 338 28.67 -18.88 25.64
N TRP A 339 29.66 -19.44 26.33
CA TRP A 339 31.07 -19.42 25.95
C TRP A 339 31.46 -20.73 25.24
N SER A 340 32.52 -20.68 24.43
CA SER A 340 33.03 -21.83 23.65
C SER A 340 33.45 -23.05 24.48
N SER A 341 33.66 -22.88 25.78
CA SER A 341 33.93 -23.98 26.71
C SER A 341 32.67 -24.69 27.22
N SER A 342 31.47 -24.16 26.95
CA SER A 342 30.21 -24.75 27.37
C SER A 342 29.74 -25.82 26.37
N PRO A 343 29.21 -26.97 26.83
CA PRO A 343 28.59 -27.96 25.94
C PRO A 343 27.37 -27.39 25.20
N LEU A 344 26.77 -26.30 25.69
CA LEU A 344 25.69 -25.59 25.00
C LEU A 344 26.15 -24.85 23.73
N PHE A 345 27.46 -24.61 23.56
CA PHE A 345 27.98 -23.88 22.41
C PHE A 345 27.81 -24.68 21.11
N ALA A 346 28.16 -25.97 21.11
CA ALA A 346 27.97 -26.84 19.95
C ALA A 346 26.49 -26.98 19.57
N ARG A 347 25.60 -27.04 20.56
CA ARG A 347 24.16 -27.04 20.34
C ARG A 347 23.68 -25.72 19.71
N LEU A 348 24.23 -24.59 20.13
CA LEU A 348 23.91 -23.30 19.52
C LEU A 348 24.42 -23.19 18.07
N ASP A 349 25.51 -23.88 17.72
CA ASP A 349 25.97 -23.99 16.33
C ASP A 349 24.98 -24.80 15.47
N GLU A 350 24.49 -25.93 15.97
CA GLU A 350 23.44 -26.72 15.32
C GLU A 350 22.15 -25.91 15.15
N LEU A 351 21.74 -25.21 16.20
CA LEU A 351 20.57 -24.32 16.18
C LEU A 351 20.76 -23.19 15.15
N ASN A 352 21.96 -22.64 15.04
CA ASN A 352 22.30 -21.61 14.06
C ASN A 352 22.28 -22.13 12.63
N ALA A 353 22.71 -23.37 12.39
CA ALA A 353 22.60 -24.02 11.10
C ALA A 353 21.13 -24.18 10.69
N ALA A 354 20.29 -24.72 11.58
CA ALA A 354 18.85 -24.85 11.33
C ALA A 354 18.16 -23.49 11.13
N ARG A 355 18.54 -22.47 11.91
CA ARG A 355 18.08 -21.09 11.75
C ARG A 355 18.42 -20.53 10.37
N LYS A 356 19.65 -20.73 9.87
CA LYS A 356 20.06 -20.29 8.54
C LYS A 356 19.29 -21.00 7.43
N THR A 357 19.06 -22.31 7.55
CA THR A 357 18.23 -23.06 6.60
C THR A 357 16.80 -22.53 6.57
N ALA A 358 16.20 -22.30 7.74
CA ALA A 358 14.86 -21.73 7.85
C ALA A 358 14.75 -20.34 7.22
N MET A 359 15.76 -19.48 7.40
CA MET A 359 15.80 -18.14 6.77
C MET A 359 15.92 -18.19 5.24
N ASN A 360 16.65 -19.16 4.71
CA ASN A 360 16.93 -19.24 3.27
C ASN A 360 15.80 -19.92 2.49
N GLU A 361 15.22 -20.98 3.03
CA GLU A 361 14.20 -21.77 2.32
C GLU A 361 12.79 -21.21 2.51
N ILE A 362 12.50 -20.58 3.65
CA ILE A 362 11.20 -19.96 3.98
C ILE A 362 10.04 -20.98 3.84
N THR A 363 10.24 -22.22 4.29
CA THR A 363 9.24 -23.30 4.24
C THR A 363 8.79 -23.77 5.62
N ILE A 364 7.55 -24.26 5.73
CA ILE A 364 6.99 -24.80 6.99
C ILE A 364 7.84 -25.95 7.57
N PRO A 365 8.34 -26.92 6.77
CA PRO A 365 9.23 -27.96 7.28
C PRO A 365 10.54 -27.41 7.88
N ALA A 366 11.16 -26.42 7.22
CA ALA A 366 12.39 -25.81 7.72
C ALA A 366 12.14 -25.07 9.05
N TYR A 367 11.02 -24.36 9.19
CA TYR A 367 10.63 -23.74 10.45
C TYR A 367 10.32 -24.77 11.54
N ARG A 368 9.67 -25.89 11.21
CA ARG A 368 9.41 -26.98 12.16
C ARG A 368 10.70 -27.61 12.70
N ALA A 369 11.68 -27.85 11.83
CA ALA A 369 12.99 -28.37 12.23
C ALA A 369 13.70 -27.40 13.19
N TYR A 370 13.70 -26.09 12.87
CA TYR A 370 14.25 -25.06 13.75
C TYR A 370 13.51 -24.99 15.09
N TRP A 371 12.18 -25.00 15.07
CA TRP A 371 11.32 -24.99 16.27
C TRP A 371 11.59 -26.19 17.19
N THR A 372 11.74 -27.38 16.61
CA THR A 372 11.99 -28.61 17.38
C THR A 372 13.36 -28.56 18.06
N LEU A 373 14.41 -28.11 17.36
CA LEU A 373 15.74 -27.94 17.96
C LEU A 373 15.75 -26.89 19.07
N LEU A 374 15.02 -25.79 18.87
CA LEU A 374 14.86 -24.73 19.85
C LEU A 374 14.16 -25.23 21.14
N ARG A 375 13.19 -26.14 20.99
CA ARG A 375 12.40 -26.70 22.10
C ARG A 375 12.97 -28.00 22.70
N GLY A 376 14.03 -28.56 22.11
CA GLY A 376 14.65 -29.81 22.56
C GLY A 376 15.26 -29.73 23.98
N GLU A 377 15.60 -30.89 24.53
CA GLU A 377 16.12 -31.04 25.90
C GLU A 377 17.45 -30.28 26.12
N GLY A 378 17.64 -29.67 27.30
CA GLY A 378 18.88 -28.97 27.68
C GLY A 378 18.84 -27.43 27.63
N GLY A 379 17.64 -26.86 27.82
CA GLY A 379 17.28 -25.42 27.91
C GLY A 379 18.35 -24.36 27.64
N LEU A 380 18.05 -23.45 26.71
CA LEU A 380 18.84 -22.22 26.55
C LEU A 380 18.66 -21.28 27.75
N PRO A 381 19.63 -20.40 28.05
CA PRO A 381 19.40 -19.31 29.00
C PRO A 381 18.12 -18.54 28.63
N GLU A 382 17.27 -18.26 29.61
CA GLU A 382 15.90 -17.75 29.42
C GLU A 382 15.85 -16.56 28.45
N ALA A 383 16.69 -15.54 28.66
CA ALA A 383 16.76 -14.36 27.81
C ALA A 383 17.08 -14.67 26.32
N CYS A 384 17.91 -15.69 26.07
CA CYS A 384 18.25 -16.15 24.72
C CYS A 384 17.14 -17.01 24.13
N GLY A 385 16.58 -17.93 24.94
CA GLY A 385 15.47 -18.80 24.56
C GLY A 385 14.24 -17.99 24.13
N ASP A 386 13.85 -16.99 24.92
CA ASP A 386 12.69 -16.15 24.64
C ASP A 386 12.85 -15.30 23.37
N LYS A 387 14.07 -14.79 23.15
CA LYS A 387 14.37 -14.01 21.95
C LYS A 387 14.25 -14.88 20.70
N LEU A 388 14.89 -16.05 20.69
CA LEU A 388 14.88 -16.97 19.55
C LEU A 388 13.49 -17.58 19.33
N THR A 389 12.74 -17.80 20.41
CA THR A 389 11.34 -18.27 20.34
C THR A 389 10.45 -17.23 19.68
N ARG A 390 10.51 -15.95 20.12
CA ARG A 390 9.78 -14.86 19.46
C ARG A 390 10.10 -14.74 17.98
N GLU A 391 11.40 -14.79 17.64
CA GLU A 391 11.85 -14.71 16.26
C GLU A 391 11.29 -15.86 15.40
N CYS A 392 11.34 -17.09 15.91
CA CYS A 392 10.79 -18.25 15.22
C CYS A 392 9.28 -18.15 15.04
N ILE A 393 8.53 -17.70 16.07
CA ILE A 393 7.09 -17.47 16.00
C ILE A 393 6.75 -16.46 14.89
N ASP A 394 7.48 -15.35 14.81
CA ASP A 394 7.25 -14.34 13.77
C ASP A 394 7.47 -14.89 12.36
N TRP A 395 8.41 -15.83 12.18
CA TRP A 395 8.63 -16.50 10.90
C TRP A 395 7.53 -17.52 10.57
N ILE A 396 7.13 -18.34 11.55
CA ILE A 396 6.03 -19.29 11.42
C ILE A 396 4.74 -18.57 11.03
N GLU A 397 4.44 -17.44 11.68
CA GLU A 397 3.26 -16.63 11.37
C GLU A 397 3.31 -16.09 9.93
N ARG A 398 4.45 -15.53 9.53
CA ARG A 398 4.66 -14.99 8.18
C ARG A 398 4.51 -16.07 7.11
N ALA A 399 5.14 -17.23 7.32
CA ALA A 399 5.08 -18.36 6.41
C ALA A 399 3.65 -18.89 6.26
N SER A 400 2.94 -19.04 7.39
CA SER A 400 1.56 -19.53 7.39
C SER A 400 0.61 -18.57 6.66
N ARG A 401 0.80 -17.25 6.81
CA ARG A 401 0.07 -16.24 6.03
C ARG A 401 0.37 -16.36 4.54
N GLY A 402 1.63 -16.60 4.17
CA GLY A 402 2.04 -16.86 2.79
C GLY A 402 1.33 -18.09 2.21
N THR A 403 1.29 -19.20 2.96
CA THR A 403 0.56 -20.42 2.57
C THR A 403 -0.93 -20.14 2.38
N ILE A 404 -1.58 -19.42 3.29
CA ILE A 404 -2.99 -19.03 3.17
C ILE A 404 -3.22 -18.22 1.88
N GLU A 405 -2.34 -17.25 1.59
CA GLU A 405 -2.51 -16.38 0.43
C GLU A 405 -2.30 -17.14 -0.89
N GLY A 406 -1.27 -18.00 -0.97
CA GLY A 406 -1.08 -18.88 -2.12
C GLY A 406 -2.31 -19.76 -2.39
N LEU A 407 -2.92 -20.29 -1.34
CA LEU A 407 -4.11 -21.14 -1.45
C LEU A 407 -5.39 -20.38 -1.79
N ARG A 408 -5.46 -19.08 -1.50
CA ARG A 408 -6.58 -18.24 -1.97
C ARG A 408 -6.56 -18.04 -3.48
N THR A 409 -5.40 -18.17 -4.11
CA THR A 409 -5.25 -18.03 -5.57
C THR A 409 -5.56 -19.33 -6.32
N ARG A 410 -5.72 -20.47 -5.64
CA ARG A 410 -5.92 -21.79 -6.25
C ARG A 410 -7.20 -22.46 -5.71
N PRO A 411 -8.22 -22.72 -6.56
CA PRO A 411 -9.53 -23.20 -6.10
C PRO A 411 -9.55 -24.68 -5.66
N VAL A 412 -8.59 -25.50 -6.08
CA VAL A 412 -8.48 -26.93 -5.68
C VAL A 412 -7.05 -27.22 -5.25
N PRO A 413 -6.76 -27.37 -3.94
CA PRO A 413 -5.42 -27.66 -3.47
C PRO A 413 -5.02 -29.10 -3.78
N ARG A 414 -3.73 -29.32 -4.04
CA ARG A 414 -3.16 -30.67 -4.12
C ARG A 414 -3.10 -31.29 -2.72
N ARG A 415 -3.10 -32.62 -2.63
CA ARG A 415 -2.95 -33.36 -1.36
C ARG A 415 -1.72 -32.93 -0.56
N GLU A 416 -0.64 -32.59 -1.25
CA GLU A 416 0.61 -32.06 -0.67
C GLU A 416 0.41 -30.70 0.01
N GLU A 417 -0.42 -29.83 -0.56
CA GLU A 417 -0.72 -28.50 -0.03
C GLU A 417 -1.64 -28.59 1.22
N LEU A 418 -2.55 -29.57 1.26
CA LEU A 418 -3.33 -29.87 2.47
C LEU A 418 -2.43 -30.35 3.61
N LYS A 419 -1.45 -31.22 3.32
CA LYS A 419 -0.47 -31.66 4.32
C LYS A 419 0.36 -30.49 4.86
N GLN A 420 0.77 -29.56 3.99
CA GLN A 420 1.47 -28.34 4.41
C GLN A 420 0.60 -27.43 5.28
N LEU A 421 -0.71 -27.36 5.01
CA LEU A 421 -1.65 -26.64 5.86
C LEU A 421 -1.78 -27.27 7.25
N GLU A 422 -1.84 -28.60 7.34
CA GLU A 422 -1.92 -29.33 8.61
C GLU A 422 -0.64 -29.11 9.42
N GLU A 423 0.51 -29.22 8.77
CA GLU A 423 1.80 -28.96 9.39
C GLU A 423 1.94 -27.50 9.87
N ALA A 424 1.43 -26.54 9.09
CA ALA A 424 1.44 -25.12 9.46
C ALA A 424 0.49 -24.83 10.64
N LEU A 425 -0.71 -25.42 10.64
CA LEU A 425 -1.69 -25.25 11.70
C LEU A 425 -1.17 -25.85 13.01
N SER A 426 -0.65 -27.07 12.98
CA SER A 426 -0.05 -27.71 14.15
C SER A 426 1.09 -26.86 14.71
N LEU A 427 1.98 -26.34 13.87
CA LEU A 427 3.12 -25.53 14.31
C LEU A 427 2.66 -24.19 14.90
N LEU A 428 1.64 -23.56 14.31
CA LEU A 428 1.05 -22.34 14.83
C LEU A 428 0.30 -22.53 16.15
N GLN A 429 -0.36 -23.67 16.35
CA GLN A 429 -1.02 -24.01 17.62
C GLN A 429 0.02 -24.20 18.74
N GLU A 430 1.14 -24.88 18.45
CA GLU A 430 2.27 -24.99 19.38
C GLU A 430 2.85 -23.59 19.73
N ALA A 431 3.00 -22.71 18.74
CA ALA A 431 3.43 -21.33 18.95
C ALA A 431 2.40 -20.49 19.74
N ALA A 432 1.11 -20.68 19.48
CA ALA A 432 0.01 -19.98 20.14
C ALA A 432 -0.09 -20.32 21.63
N ALA A 433 0.26 -21.55 22.02
CA ALA A 433 0.32 -21.95 23.42
C ALA A 433 1.34 -21.13 24.23
N LEU A 434 2.37 -20.58 23.57
CA LEU A 434 3.39 -19.74 24.21
C LEU A 434 3.10 -18.24 24.05
N GLN A 435 2.55 -17.82 22.90
CA GLN A 435 2.25 -16.42 22.59
C GLN A 435 0.90 -16.29 21.87
N PRO A 436 -0.23 -16.37 22.61
CA PRO A 436 -1.56 -16.42 22.02
C PRO A 436 -1.89 -15.16 21.24
N GLU A 437 -1.50 -13.98 21.75
CA GLU A 437 -1.78 -12.68 21.13
C GLU A 437 -1.23 -12.55 19.70
N ARG A 438 -0.11 -13.20 19.40
CA ARG A 438 0.52 -13.16 18.07
C ARG A 438 -0.06 -14.18 17.10
N CYS A 439 -0.39 -15.37 17.59
CA CYS A 439 -0.73 -16.50 16.72
C CYS A 439 -2.24 -16.68 16.49
N THR A 440 -3.10 -16.17 17.38
CA THR A 440 -4.56 -16.41 17.35
C THR A 440 -5.18 -16.07 15.99
N ARG A 441 -4.78 -14.94 15.39
CA ARG A 441 -5.31 -14.53 14.09
C ARG A 441 -4.90 -15.48 12.96
N ALA A 442 -3.65 -15.95 12.97
CA ALA A 442 -3.14 -16.85 11.94
C ALA A 442 -3.77 -18.25 12.06
N VAL A 443 -3.94 -18.76 13.30
CA VAL A 443 -4.67 -20.00 13.59
C VAL A 443 -6.11 -19.92 13.07
N ALA A 444 -6.85 -18.88 13.42
CA ALA A 444 -8.24 -18.71 12.98
C ALA A 444 -8.37 -18.63 11.45
N LEU A 445 -7.38 -18.04 10.76
CA LEU A 445 -7.36 -17.99 9.30
C LEU A 445 -7.10 -19.36 8.67
N LEU A 446 -6.18 -20.16 9.23
CA LEU A 446 -5.91 -21.52 8.76
C LEU A 446 -7.11 -22.44 9.00
N GLU A 447 -7.70 -22.43 10.19
CA GLU A 447 -8.91 -23.21 10.51
C GLU A 447 -10.09 -22.85 9.58
N ARG A 448 -10.21 -21.57 9.21
CA ARG A 448 -11.18 -21.14 8.21
C ARG A 448 -10.88 -21.72 6.82
N GLN A 449 -9.60 -21.82 6.42
CA GLN A 449 -9.23 -22.42 5.14
C GLN A 449 -9.57 -23.92 5.08
N PHE A 450 -9.42 -24.65 6.19
CA PHE A 450 -9.88 -26.04 6.32
C PHE A 450 -11.40 -26.15 6.16
N ARG A 451 -12.17 -25.35 6.92
CA ARG A 451 -13.65 -25.33 6.83
C ARG A 451 -14.18 -25.02 5.44
N ILE A 452 -13.62 -24.03 4.74
CA ILE A 452 -14.03 -23.67 3.38
C ILE A 452 -13.85 -24.84 2.40
N ARG A 453 -12.91 -25.74 2.68
CA ARG A 453 -12.57 -26.88 1.82
C ARG A 453 -13.28 -28.17 2.22
N GLY A 454 -14.17 -28.12 3.22
CA GLY A 454 -14.90 -29.29 3.71
C GLY A 454 -14.02 -30.29 4.48
N GLU A 455 -12.83 -29.88 4.90
CA GLU A 455 -11.91 -30.69 5.71
C GLU A 455 -12.00 -30.23 7.17
N GLU A 456 -12.18 -31.17 8.11
CA GLU A 456 -12.02 -30.87 9.53
C GLU A 456 -10.53 -31.00 9.90
N PRO A 457 -9.91 -29.98 10.51
CA PRO A 457 -8.53 -30.09 10.95
C PRO A 457 -8.45 -31.20 12.00
N GLN A 458 -7.59 -32.20 11.78
CA GLN A 458 -7.30 -33.20 12.80
C GLN A 458 -6.76 -32.50 14.04
N ALA A 459 -7.46 -32.63 15.17
CA ALA A 459 -7.03 -32.04 16.43
C ALA A 459 -5.61 -32.54 16.76
N ALA A 460 -4.68 -31.62 16.99
CA ALA A 460 -3.34 -31.98 17.42
C ALA A 460 -3.44 -32.79 18.73
N PRO A 461 -2.65 -33.88 18.89
CA PRO A 461 -2.61 -34.60 20.15
C PRO A 461 -2.19 -33.63 21.25
N SER A 462 -3.07 -33.42 22.22
CA SER A 462 -2.82 -32.59 23.39
C SER A 462 -1.66 -33.20 24.18
N ARG A 463 -0.45 -32.71 23.93
CA ARG A 463 0.73 -33.10 24.69
C ARG A 463 0.53 -32.56 26.11
N PRO A 464 0.53 -33.40 27.16
CA PRO A 464 0.39 -32.91 28.53
C PRO A 464 1.52 -31.92 28.81
N LEU A 465 1.16 -30.75 29.33
CA LEU A 465 2.11 -29.80 29.89
C LEU A 465 2.97 -30.55 30.92
N PRO A 466 4.30 -30.37 30.94
CA PRO A 466 5.12 -30.96 31.98
C PRO A 466 4.73 -30.34 33.32
N THR A 467 3.91 -31.06 34.09
CA THR A 467 3.85 -30.92 35.54
C THR A 467 5.19 -31.37 36.09
N ASP A 468 5.98 -30.43 36.60
CA ASP A 468 6.73 -30.59 37.85
C ASP A 468 7.47 -29.28 38.20
N GLN A 469 7.00 -28.61 39.26
CA GLN A 469 7.89 -27.97 40.24
C GLN A 469 7.85 -28.85 41.49
N PRO A 470 8.97 -29.45 41.93
CA PRO A 470 9.01 -30.04 43.26
C PRO A 470 8.96 -28.90 44.29
N ALA A 471 7.98 -28.98 45.19
CA ALA A 471 7.88 -28.10 46.35
C ALA A 471 9.20 -28.16 47.14
N ALA A 472 9.78 -26.99 47.40
CA ALA A 472 10.92 -26.85 48.29
C ALA A 472 10.53 -27.37 49.68
N ALA A 473 11.21 -28.44 50.11
CA ALA A 473 11.12 -28.94 51.47
C ALA A 473 11.68 -27.88 52.43
N VAL A 474 10.79 -27.20 53.14
CA VAL A 474 11.14 -26.44 54.34
C VAL A 474 11.47 -27.47 55.42
N THR A 475 12.73 -27.50 55.84
CA THR A 475 13.18 -28.25 57.03
C THR A 475 13.29 -27.25 58.18
N PRO A 476 12.81 -27.57 59.40
CA PRO A 476 12.74 -26.65 60.54
C PRO A 476 14.09 -26.16 61.06
#